data_AF-A0A9E2HAD7-F1
#
_entry.id   AF-A0A9E2HAD7-F1
#
_cell.length_a   1.000
_cell.length_b   1.000
_cell.length_c   1.000
_cell.angle_alpha   90.00
_cell.angle_beta   90.00
_cell.angle_gamma   90.00
#
_symmetry.space_group_name_H-M   'P 1'
#
loop_
_entity.id
_entity.type
_entity.pdbx_description
1 polymer ?
#
loop_
_entity_poly.entity_id
_entity_poly.type
_entity_poly.pdbx_seq_one_letter_code
_entity_poly.pdbx_strand_id
1 'polypeptide(L)'
;MPDELKKLRGDHCLNIFVSYELKKRIIDLADRYDRTMADMVRALIKVGLPVMEGISKAEEEMLSEYVRLFRKMRKMRELKDV
;
A
#
# COMPACT_ATOMS: atom_id res chain seq x y z
N MET A 1 -13.20 -9.79 14.29
CA MET A 1 -13.02 -11.20 13.89
C MET A 1 -13.70 -11.40 12.56
N PRO A 2 -12.99 -11.33 11.42
CA PRO A 2 -13.46 -11.93 10.19
C PRO A 2 -12.96 -13.36 10.11
N ASP A 3 -13.90 -14.22 9.76
CA ASP A 3 -13.86 -15.66 9.68
C ASP A 3 -12.84 -16.23 8.67
N GLU A 4 -12.33 -17.41 9.04
CA GLU A 4 -11.95 -18.52 8.15
C GLU A 4 -10.86 -18.30 7.08
N LEU A 5 -9.61 -18.14 7.51
CA LEU A 5 -8.47 -18.68 6.76
C LEU A 5 -8.26 -20.18 7.10
N LYS A 6 -9.32 -20.99 6.98
CA LYS A 6 -9.22 -22.45 7.08
C LYS A 6 -8.60 -23.00 5.79
N LYS A 7 -7.26 -23.08 5.80
CA LYS A 7 -6.40 -23.84 4.85
C LYS A 7 -6.72 -23.65 3.36
N LEU A 8 -6.11 -22.63 2.75
CA LEU A 8 -5.85 -22.64 1.31
C LEU A 8 -4.36 -22.97 1.09
N ARG A 9 -3.99 -24.25 1.28
CA ARG A 9 -2.75 -24.77 0.71
C ARG A 9 -3.02 -25.04 -0.77
N GLY A 10 -2.82 -24.04 -1.61
CA GLY A 10 -2.97 -24.13 -3.06
C GLY A 10 -2.54 -22.83 -3.75
N ASP A 11 -2.01 -22.94 -4.96
CA ASP A 11 -1.68 -21.78 -5.78
C ASP A 11 -2.99 -21.13 -6.28
N HIS A 12 -3.15 -19.84 -6.01
CA HIS A 12 -4.28 -19.05 -6.49
C HIS A 12 -3.89 -18.25 -7.73
N CYS A 13 -4.66 -18.39 -8.80
CA CYS A 13 -4.50 -17.60 -10.01
C CYS A 13 -5.29 -16.29 -9.91
N LEU A 14 -4.64 -15.19 -10.23
CA LEU A 14 -5.24 -13.86 -10.30
C LEU A 14 -5.10 -13.32 -11.72
N ASN A 15 -6.23 -13.00 -12.36
CA ASN A 15 -6.27 -12.34 -13.66
C ASN A 15 -6.59 -10.86 -13.46
N ILE A 16 -5.68 -9.98 -13.86
CA ILE A 16 -5.83 -8.53 -13.72
C ILE A 16 -5.79 -7.88 -15.10
N PHE A 17 -6.73 -6.98 -15.37
CA PHE A 17 -6.65 -6.11 -16.54
C PHE A 17 -5.77 -4.91 -16.24
N VAL A 18 -4.76 -4.71 -17.08
CA VAL A 18 -3.82 -3.59 -17.00
C VAL A 18 -3.75 -2.86 -18.33
N SER A 19 -3.32 -1.60 -18.33
CA SER A 19 -3.09 -0.86 -19.57
C SER A 19 -2.01 -1.54 -20.41
N TYR A 20 -2.09 -1.33 -21.72
CA TYR A 20 -1.11 -1.86 -22.67
C TYR A 20 0.32 -1.40 -22.32
N GLU A 21 0.47 -0.13 -21.95
CA GLU A 21 1.74 0.47 -21.54
C GLU A 21 2.32 -0.21 -20.30
N LEU A 22 1.49 -0.47 -19.29
CA LEU A 22 1.94 -1.14 -18.08
C LEU A 22 2.36 -2.57 -18.37
N LYS A 23 1.59 -3.30 -19.19
CA LYS A 23 1.97 -4.65 -19.61
C LYS A 23 3.32 -4.66 -20.33
N LYS A 24 3.54 -3.72 -21.27
CA LYS A 24 4.81 -3.58 -21.98
C LYS A 24 5.97 -3.35 -21.02
N ARG A 25 5.82 -2.42 -20.08
CA ARG A 25 6.84 -2.14 -19.06
C ARG A 25 7.19 -3.37 -18.20
N ILE A 26 6.20 -4.20 -17.85
CA ILE A 26 6.42 -5.42 -17.08
C ILE A 26 7.18 -6.45 -17.91
N ILE A 27 6.85 -6.60 -19.20
CA ILE A 27 7.55 -7.51 -20.12
C ILE A 27 9.01 -7.08 -20.28
N ASP A 28 9.26 -5.81 -20.60
CA ASP A 28 10.62 -5.27 -20.77
C ASP A 28 11.46 -5.46 -19.49
N LEU A 29 10.82 -5.35 -18.32
CA LEU A 29 11.46 -5.58 -17.03
C LEU A 29 11.76 -7.07 -16.80
N ALA A 30 10.83 -7.95 -17.15
CA ALA A 30 10.99 -9.40 -17.03
C ALA A 30 12.16 -9.89 -17.92
N ASP A 31 12.23 -9.42 -19.16
CA ASP A 31 13.29 -9.72 -20.12
C ASP A 31 14.66 -9.27 -19.61
N ARG A 32 14.74 -8.05 -19.04
CA ARG A 32 15.99 -7.49 -18.49
C ARG A 32 16.59 -8.35 -17.37
N TYR A 33 15.75 -8.99 -16.56
CA TYR A 33 16.18 -9.76 -15.40
C TYR A 33 16.15 -11.27 -15.63
N ASP A 34 15.91 -11.73 -16.85
CA ASP A 34 15.77 -13.15 -17.22
C ASP A 34 14.74 -13.87 -16.33
N ARG A 35 13.53 -13.28 -16.24
CA ARG A 35 12.42 -13.82 -15.43
C ARG A 35 11.16 -13.92 -16.26
N THR A 36 10.23 -14.76 -15.82
CA THR A 36 8.89 -14.77 -16.43
C THR A 36 8.10 -13.52 -16.00
N MET A 37 7.18 -13.08 -16.85
CA MET A 37 6.22 -12.01 -16.51
C MET A 37 5.48 -12.33 -15.21
N ALA A 38 5.13 -13.61 -14.98
CA ALA A 38 4.46 -14.05 -13.76
C ALA A 38 5.36 -13.91 -12.51
N ASP A 39 6.65 -14.27 -12.61
CA ASP A 39 7.61 -14.07 -11.52
C ASP A 39 7.77 -12.58 -11.21
N MET A 40 7.83 -11.74 -12.25
CA MET A 40 7.96 -10.30 -12.11
C MET A 40 6.76 -9.68 -11.41
N VAL A 41 5.54 -10.04 -11.84
CA VAL A 41 4.29 -9.58 -11.20
C VAL A 41 4.21 -10.07 -9.76
N ARG A 42 4.56 -11.33 -9.48
CA ARG A 42 4.61 -11.87 -8.11
C ARG A 42 5.59 -11.10 -7.24
N ALA A 43 6.77 -10.75 -7.76
CA ALA A 43 7.76 -9.94 -7.04
C ALA A 43 7.24 -8.53 -6.76
N LEU A 44 6.64 -7.87 -7.76
CA LEU A 44 6.06 -6.53 -7.61
C LEU A 44 4.95 -6.51 -6.56
N ILE A 45 4.06 -7.51 -6.53
CA ILE A 45 2.99 -7.60 -5.53
C ILE A 45 3.57 -7.82 -4.13
N LYS A 46 4.55 -8.73 -3.98
CA LYS A 46 5.19 -9.02 -2.69
C LYS A 46 5.89 -7.80 -2.08
N VAL A 47 6.46 -6.94 -2.92
CA VAL A 47 7.13 -5.71 -2.47
C VAL A 47 6.13 -4.55 -2.33
N GLY A 48 5.17 -4.44 -3.25
CA GLY A 48 4.20 -3.35 -3.28
C GLY A 48 3.24 -3.38 -2.09
N LEU A 49 2.81 -4.56 -1.63
CA LEU A 49 1.90 -4.69 -0.50
C LEU A 49 2.45 -4.05 0.79
N PRO A 50 3.64 -4.41 1.31
CA PRO A 50 4.18 -3.80 2.52
C PRO A 50 4.51 -2.31 2.34
N VAL A 51 4.86 -1.87 1.13
CA VAL A 51 5.08 -0.44 0.84
C VAL A 51 3.77 0.34 0.98
N MET A 52 2.67 -0.16 0.40
CA MET A 52 1.35 0.47 0.51
C MET A 52 0.85 0.48 1.95
N GLU A 53 1.01 -0.63 2.68
CA GLU A 53 0.67 -0.69 4.11
C GLU A 53 1.46 0.33 4.93
N GLY A 54 2.77 0.47 4.66
CA GLY A 54 3.62 1.45 5.33
C GLY A 54 3.20 2.89 5.05
N ILE A 55 2.87 3.20 3.80
CA ILE A 55 2.37 4.54 3.40
C ILE A 55 1.06 4.84 4.11
N SER A 56 0.07 3.93 4.05
CA SER A 56 -1.22 4.14 4.70
C SER A 56 -1.09 4.32 6.21
N LYS A 57 -0.20 3.55 6.86
CA LYS A 57 0.07 3.72 8.30
C LYS A 57 0.69 5.08 8.60
N ALA A 58 1.65 5.54 7.78
CA ALA A 58 2.25 6.86 7.95
C ALA A 58 1.21 7.98 7.75
N GLU A 59 0.29 7.84 6.78
CA GLU A 59 -0.82 8.78 6.57
C GLU A 59 -1.76 8.83 7.78
N GLU A 60 -2.12 7.68 8.36
CA GLU A 60 -2.95 7.59 9.56
C GLU A 60 -2.28 8.25 10.78
N GLU A 61 -0.99 7.98 11.00
CA GLU A 61 -0.22 8.59 12.07
C GLU A 61 -0.17 10.11 11.90
N MET A 62 0.12 10.60 10.70
CA MET A 62 0.20 12.01 10.39
C MET A 62 -1.14 12.73 10.62
N LEU A 63 -2.26 12.14 10.18
CA LEU A 63 -3.61 12.65 10.45
C LEU A 63 -3.89 12.80 11.96
N SER A 64 -3.47 11.81 12.75
CA SER A 64 -3.64 11.83 14.20
C SER A 64 -2.84 12.96 14.87
N GLU A 65 -1.63 13.24 14.38
CA GLU A 65 -0.77 14.31 14.87
C GLU A 65 -1.32 15.69 14.51
N TYR A 66 -1.83 15.86 13.28
CA TYR A 66 -2.51 17.10 12.88
C TYR A 66 -3.69 17.43 13.79
N VAL A 67 -4.55 16.46 14.08
CA VAL A 67 -5.69 16.66 14.99
C VAL A 67 -5.22 17.08 16.40
N ARG A 68 -4.14 16.49 16.91
CA ARG A 68 -3.55 16.88 18.20
C ARG A 68 -3.01 18.31 18.17
N LEU A 69 -2.33 18.71 17.10
CA LEU A 69 -1.83 20.07 16.89
C LEU A 69 -2.96 21.10 16.87
N PHE A 70 -4.01 20.85 16.08
CA PHE A 70 -5.17 21.75 16.02
C PHE A 70 -5.88 21.89 17.38
N ARG A 71 -6.04 20.79 18.13
CA ARG A 71 -6.60 20.84 19.49
C ARG A 71 -5.73 21.66 20.45
N LYS A 72 -4.40 21.55 20.37
CA LYS A 72 -3.47 22.36 21.18
C LYS A 72 -3.54 23.84 20.81
N MET A 73 -3.55 24.16 19.51
CA MET A 73 -3.67 25.55 19.05
C MET A 73 -4.97 26.21 19.49
N ARG A 74 -6.10 25.48 19.41
CA ARG A 74 -7.40 25.99 19.89
C ARG A 74 -7.36 26.34 21.38
N LYS A 75 -6.84 25.44 22.23
CA LYS A 75 -6.70 25.70 23.67
C LYS A 75 -5.80 26.89 23.98
N MET A 76 -4.69 27.05 23.24
CA MET A 76 -3.79 28.20 23.43
C MET A 76 -4.43 29.54 23.03
N ARG A 77 -5.32 29.55 22.03
CA ARG A 77 -6.07 30.75 21.65
C ARG A 77 -7.08 31.13 22.73
N GLU A 78 -7.84 30.15 23.23
CA GLU A 78 -8.79 30.34 24.34
C GLU A 78 -8.11 30.85 25.62
N LEU A 79 -6.84 30.50 25.86
CA LEU A 79 -6.03 31.01 26.98
C LEU A 79 -5.48 32.44 26.80
N LYS A 80 -5.40 32.95 25.58
CA LYS A 80 -4.92 34.31 25.28
C LYS A 80 -6.04 35.36 25.25
N ASP A 81 -7.28 34.92 25.16
CA ASP A 81 -8.48 35.76 25.13
C ASP A 81 -9.09 35.97 26.54
N VAL A 82 -8.40 35.56 27.62
CA VAL A 82 -8.71 35.77 29.05
C VAL A 82 -7.65 36.67 29.67
#